data_AF-A0A432SPP0-F1
#
_entry.id   AF-A0A432SPP0-F1
#
_cell.length_a   1.000
_cell.length_b   1.000
_cell.length_c   1.000
_cell.angle_alpha   90.00
_cell.angle_beta   90.00
_cell.angle_gamma   90.00
#
_symmetry.space_group_name_H-M   'P 1'
#
loop_
_entity.id
_entity.type
_entity.pdbx_description
1 polymer ?
#
loop_
_entity_poly.entity_id
_entity_poly.type
_entity_poly.pdbx_seq_one_letter_code
_entity_poly.pdbx_strand_id
1 'polypeptide(L)'
;MLKRQISSGFTLIEVLISVTILAIVATGLIQISSHAKKNFQFLQEKANFSSIASIPFIHNDQKYHNEDIALYDFLKDDYPQIEDDIRKYLKNYKIYYSQKEFETYSPFSEDNKSQNSEENQQIELTIIYDQIVITHNKKESALAYKIYIPIGEVKSE
;
A
#
# COMPACT_ATOMS: atom_id res chain seq x y z
N MET A 1 -59.89 -45.38 -32.40
CA MET A 1 -59.68 -43.92 -32.42
C MET A 1 -58.20 -43.66 -32.20
N LEU A 2 -57.42 -43.39 -33.26
CA LEU A 2 -55.96 -43.25 -33.21
C LEU A 2 -55.58 -41.79 -32.96
N LYS A 3 -54.92 -41.54 -31.82
CA LYS A 3 -54.47 -40.21 -31.40
C LYS A 3 -53.16 -39.89 -32.13
N ARG A 4 -53.22 -38.99 -33.12
CA ARG A 4 -52.04 -38.57 -33.91
C ARG A 4 -51.18 -37.64 -33.06
N GLN A 5 -49.98 -38.06 -32.66
CA GLN A 5 -48.97 -37.18 -32.07
C GLN A 5 -48.38 -36.29 -33.17
N ILE A 6 -48.57 -34.99 -33.04
CA ILE A 6 -47.91 -33.99 -33.89
C ILE A 6 -46.55 -33.71 -33.22
N SER A 7 -45.47 -34.22 -33.80
CA SER A 7 -44.13 -33.79 -33.39
C SER A 7 -43.88 -32.40 -33.99
N SER A 8 -43.81 -31.36 -33.15
CA SER A 8 -43.39 -30.03 -33.59
C SER A 8 -41.88 -30.06 -33.89
N GLY A 9 -41.53 -30.07 -35.17
CA GLY A 9 -40.14 -29.89 -35.60
C GLY A 9 -39.72 -28.44 -35.35
N PHE A 10 -38.49 -28.23 -34.88
CA PHE A 10 -37.91 -26.90 -34.74
C PHE A 10 -37.84 -26.21 -36.10
N THR A 11 -38.27 -24.95 -36.15
CA THR A 11 -38.14 -24.15 -37.38
C THR A 11 -36.70 -23.66 -37.54
N LEU A 12 -36.22 -23.59 -38.78
CA LEU A 12 -34.83 -23.18 -39.06
C LEU A 12 -34.52 -21.77 -38.54
N ILE A 13 -35.52 -20.89 -38.53
CA ILE A 13 -35.41 -19.52 -37.99
C ILE A 13 -35.20 -19.51 -36.47
N GLU A 14 -35.85 -20.42 -35.74
CA GLU A 14 -35.75 -20.52 -34.29
C GLU A 14 -34.36 -20.98 -33.85
N VAL A 15 -33.77 -21.93 -34.60
CA VAL A 15 -32.37 -22.36 -34.39
C VAL A 15 -31.41 -21.20 -34.65
N LEU A 16 -31.63 -20.42 -35.70
CA LEU A 16 -30.76 -19.31 -36.07
C LEU A 16 -30.79 -18.18 -35.01
N ILE A 17 -31.99 -17.84 -34.52
CA ILE A 17 -32.16 -16.88 -33.42
C ILE A 17 -31.47 -17.39 -32.15
N SER A 18 -31.64 -18.67 -31.80
CA SER A 18 -31.03 -19.26 -30.62
C SER A 18 -29.50 -19.21 -30.66
N VAL A 19 -28.89 -19.55 -31.79
CA VAL A 19 -27.42 -19.47 -31.98
C VAL A 19 -26.92 -18.03 -31.89
N THR A 20 -27.68 -17.08 -32.43
CA THR A 20 -27.32 -15.65 -32.38
C THR A 20 -27.32 -15.13 -30.94
N ILE A 21 -28.35 -15.46 -30.17
CA ILE A 21 -28.43 -15.10 -28.74
C ILE A 21 -27.26 -15.73 -27.97
N LEU A 22 -26.98 -17.02 -28.20
CA LEU A 22 -25.84 -17.71 -27.58
C LEU A 22 -24.49 -17.03 -27.89
N ALA A 23 -24.28 -16.59 -29.13
CA ALA A 23 -23.06 -15.90 -29.53
C ALA A 23 -22.90 -14.54 -28.83
N ILE A 24 -23.98 -13.75 -28.73
CA ILE A 24 -23.96 -12.46 -28.03
C ILE A 24 -23.69 -12.67 -26.53
N VAL A 25 -24.34 -13.64 -25.90
CA VAL A 25 -24.12 -13.96 -24.48
C VAL A 25 -22.69 -14.43 -24.24
N ALA A 26 -22.18 -15.34 -25.08
CA ALA A 26 -20.82 -15.86 -24.96
C ALA A 26 -19.77 -14.75 -25.07
N THR A 27 -19.90 -13.86 -26.05
CA THR A 27 -18.98 -12.72 -26.23
C THR A 27 -19.04 -11.74 -25.05
N GLY A 28 -20.24 -11.44 -24.52
CA GLY A 28 -20.40 -10.63 -23.32
C GLY A 28 -19.71 -11.24 -22.09
N LEU A 29 -19.88 -12.54 -21.87
CA LEU A 29 -19.24 -13.25 -20.75
C LEU A 29 -17.71 -13.27 -20.87
N ILE A 30 -17.17 -13.45 -22.08
CA ILE A 30 -15.72 -13.42 -22.34
C ILE A 30 -15.16 -12.02 -22.03
N GLN A 31 -15.85 -10.95 -22.44
CA GLN A 31 -15.41 -9.59 -22.14
C GLN A 31 -15.42 -9.32 -20.63
N ILE A 32 -16.51 -9.67 -19.93
CA ILE A 32 -16.62 -9.51 -18.47
C ILE A 32 -15.49 -10.28 -17.77
N SER A 33 -15.24 -11.53 -18.17
CA SER A 33 -14.15 -12.34 -17.63
C SER A 33 -12.77 -11.71 -17.85
N SER A 34 -12.52 -11.16 -19.05
CA SER A 34 -11.28 -10.46 -19.37
C SER A 34 -11.08 -9.21 -18.50
N HIS A 35 -12.13 -8.40 -18.31
CA HIS A 35 -12.08 -7.24 -17.43
C HIS A 35 -11.89 -7.62 -15.96
N ALA A 36 -12.58 -8.66 -15.49
CA ALA A 36 -12.42 -9.17 -14.13
C ALA A 36 -10.99 -9.68 -13.87
N LYS A 37 -10.39 -10.40 -14.84
CA LYS A 37 -9.00 -10.86 -14.74
C LYS A 37 -8.01 -9.71 -14.64
N LYS A 38 -8.15 -8.67 -15.47
CA LYS A 38 -7.29 -7.48 -15.41
C LYS A 38 -7.42 -6.75 -14.08
N ASN A 39 -8.65 -6.57 -13.59
CA ASN A 39 -8.90 -5.95 -12.29
C ASN A 39 -8.30 -6.78 -11.16
N PHE A 40 -8.44 -8.11 -11.21
CA PHE A 40 -7.85 -9.00 -10.23
C PHE A 40 -6.31 -8.93 -10.23
N GLN A 41 -5.68 -8.94 -11.42
CA GLN A 41 -4.22 -8.77 -11.54
C GLN A 41 -3.76 -7.45 -10.93
N PHE A 42 -4.45 -6.35 -11.25
CA PHE A 42 -4.15 -5.04 -10.65
C PHE A 42 -4.31 -5.04 -9.12
N LEU A 43 -5.39 -5.65 -8.59
CA LEU A 43 -5.59 -5.77 -7.15
C LEU A 43 -4.52 -6.64 -6.48
N GLN A 44 -4.09 -7.71 -7.15
CA GLN A 44 -3.04 -8.59 -6.68
C GLN A 44 -1.68 -7.87 -6.64
N GLU A 45 -1.34 -7.14 -7.70
CA GLU A 45 -0.13 -6.30 -7.75
C GLU A 45 -0.15 -5.25 -6.64
N LYS A 46 -1.27 -4.55 -6.47
CA LYS A 46 -1.44 -3.55 -5.41
C LYS A 46 -1.35 -4.16 -4.01
N ALA A 47 -1.93 -5.34 -3.78
CA ALA A 47 -1.86 -6.02 -2.49
C ALA A 47 -0.43 -6.47 -2.16
N ASN A 48 0.28 -7.04 -3.15
CA ASN A 48 1.69 -7.41 -3.01
C ASN A 48 2.55 -6.18 -2.71
N PHE A 49 2.35 -5.09 -3.45
CA PHE A 49 3.04 -3.83 -3.20
C PHE A 49 2.76 -3.30 -1.79
N SER A 50 1.49 -3.29 -1.36
CA SER A 50 1.11 -2.83 -0.02
C SER A 50 1.75 -3.67 1.10
N SER A 51 1.84 -5.00 0.91
CA SER A 51 2.47 -5.90 1.88
C SER A 51 3.99 -5.71 1.96
N ILE A 52 4.63 -5.32 0.86
CA ILE A 52 6.06 -5.03 0.82
C ILE A 52 6.33 -3.63 1.35
N ALA A 53 5.44 -2.70 1.06
CA ALA A 53 5.55 -1.32 1.48
C ALA A 53 5.51 -1.15 3.00
N SER A 54 4.85 -2.06 3.72
CA SER A 54 4.82 -2.05 5.18
C SER A 54 6.17 -2.33 5.84
N ILE A 55 7.08 -3.02 5.14
CA ILE A 55 8.32 -3.51 5.75
C ILE A 55 9.28 -2.35 6.07
N PRO A 56 9.52 -1.38 5.15
CA PRO A 56 10.28 -0.20 5.49
C PRO A 56 9.63 0.68 6.55
N PHE A 57 8.31 0.62 6.74
CA PHE A 57 7.65 1.42 7.78
C PHE A 57 8.00 0.99 9.21
N ILE A 58 8.36 -0.28 9.39
CA ILE A 58 8.70 -0.84 10.71
C ILE A 58 10.15 -0.53 11.07
N HIS A 59 11.03 -0.41 10.08
CA HIS A 59 12.46 -0.23 10.27
C HIS A 59 12.84 1.22 9.97
N ASN A 60 13.39 1.93 10.96
CA ASN A 60 13.86 3.30 10.77
C ASN A 60 15.38 3.28 10.73
N ASP A 61 15.95 3.52 9.55
CA ASP A 61 17.38 3.68 9.40
C ASP A 61 17.68 5.01 8.72
N GLN A 62 18.11 5.97 9.52
CA GLN A 62 18.45 7.32 9.07
C GLN A 62 19.61 7.32 8.08
N LYS A 63 20.42 6.25 8.02
CA LYS A 63 21.58 6.20 7.11
C LYS A 63 21.20 6.24 5.64
N TYR A 64 19.95 5.94 5.30
CA TYR A 64 19.44 5.91 3.94
C TYR A 64 18.60 7.14 3.55
N HIS A 65 18.72 8.22 4.32
CA HIS A 65 17.97 9.45 4.07
C HIS A 65 18.26 10.04 2.68
N ASN A 66 17.20 10.16 1.86
CA ASN A 66 17.22 10.61 0.47
C ASN A 66 18.02 9.74 -0.50
N GLU A 67 18.13 8.44 -0.21
CA GLU A 67 18.80 7.49 -1.09
C GLU A 67 17.82 6.51 -1.76
N ASP A 68 18.10 6.20 -3.01
CA ASP A 68 17.49 5.09 -3.74
C ASP A 68 18.26 3.80 -3.43
N ILE A 69 17.68 2.94 -2.60
CA ILE A 69 18.31 1.68 -2.20
C ILE A 69 17.41 0.48 -2.53
N ALA A 70 18.01 -0.70 -2.64
CA ALA A 70 17.24 -1.91 -2.75
C ALA A 70 16.57 -2.23 -1.41
N LEU A 71 15.34 -2.74 -1.44
CA LEU A 71 14.63 -3.15 -0.23
C LEU A 71 15.42 -4.20 0.58
N TYR A 72 16.16 -5.07 -0.10
CA TYR A 72 17.08 -5.99 0.57
C TYR A 72 18.15 -5.25 1.38
N ASP A 73 18.78 -4.22 0.80
CA ASP A 73 19.84 -3.48 1.48
C ASP A 73 19.31 -2.71 2.69
N PHE A 74 18.05 -2.31 2.66
CA PHE A 74 17.37 -1.73 3.82
C PHE A 74 17.22 -2.70 4.99
N LEU A 75 17.01 -3.99 4.71
CA LEU A 75 16.61 -4.98 5.71
C LEU A 75 17.71 -5.94 6.14
N LYS A 76 18.82 -6.00 5.39
CA LYS A 76 19.88 -6.99 5.61
C LYS A 76 20.51 -6.91 7.00
N ASP A 77 20.50 -5.73 7.62
CA ASP A 77 21.11 -5.51 8.94
C ASP A 77 20.21 -6.09 10.04
N ASP A 78 18.90 -5.99 9.89
CA ASP A 78 17.91 -6.54 10.84
C ASP A 78 17.66 -8.04 10.62
N TYR A 79 17.80 -8.52 9.38
CA TYR A 79 17.55 -9.91 8.99
C TYR A 79 18.75 -10.52 8.25
N PRO A 80 19.79 -10.95 8.98
CA PRO A 80 21.03 -11.46 8.37
C PRO A 80 20.86 -12.80 7.63
N GLN A 81 19.78 -13.56 7.91
CA GLN A 81 19.53 -14.88 7.31
C GLN A 81 18.38 -14.90 6.30
N ILE A 82 18.31 -13.90 5.41
CA ILE A 82 17.36 -13.93 4.29
C ILE A 82 17.79 -14.99 3.27
N GLU A 83 16.89 -15.94 3.00
CA GLU A 83 17.04 -16.98 1.97
C GLU A 83 17.36 -16.41 0.59
N ASP A 84 18.12 -17.14 -0.23
CA ASP A 84 18.64 -16.65 -1.51
C ASP A 84 17.53 -16.24 -2.51
N ASP A 85 16.41 -16.95 -2.54
CA ASP A 85 15.30 -16.65 -3.45
C ASP A 85 14.54 -15.39 -3.01
N ILE A 86 14.34 -15.22 -1.70
CA ILE A 86 13.76 -14.00 -1.12
C ILE A 86 14.70 -12.83 -1.33
N ARG A 87 16.02 -13.02 -1.17
CA ARG A 87 17.03 -11.99 -1.44
C ARG A 87 16.96 -11.50 -2.88
N LYS A 88 16.90 -12.42 -3.86
CA LYS A 88 16.75 -12.06 -5.28
C LYS A 88 15.47 -11.27 -5.53
N TYR A 89 14.37 -11.71 -4.92
CA TYR A 89 13.09 -11.03 -5.00
C TYR A 89 13.17 -9.59 -4.45
N LEU A 90 13.68 -9.41 -3.22
CA LEU A 90 13.78 -8.11 -2.56
C LEU A 90 14.75 -7.14 -3.25
N LYS A 91 15.80 -7.64 -3.91
CA LYS A 91 16.73 -6.81 -4.69
C LYS A 91 16.09 -6.15 -5.91
N ASN A 92 14.98 -6.69 -6.41
CA ASN A 92 14.26 -6.09 -7.54
C ASN A 92 13.38 -4.90 -7.12
N TYR A 93 13.13 -4.72 -5.82
CA TYR A 93 12.35 -3.60 -5.30
C TYR A 93 13.29 -2.48 -4.87
N LYS A 94 13.02 -1.27 -5.38
CA LYS A 94 13.70 -0.05 -4.96
C LYS A 94 12.83 0.72 -3.99
N ILE A 95 13.46 1.29 -2.98
CA ILE A 95 12.80 2.18 -2.03
C ILE A 95 13.54 3.51 -2.03
N TYR A 96 12.78 4.59 -1.96
CA TYR A 96 13.31 5.92 -1.70
C TYR A 96 12.92 6.30 -0.28
N TYR A 97 13.88 6.20 0.63
CA TYR A 97 13.64 6.54 2.02
C TYR A 97 13.90 8.03 2.22
N SER A 98 12.98 8.76 2.86
CA SER A 98 13.17 10.15 3.25
C SER A 98 12.59 10.37 4.65
N GLN A 99 13.23 11.24 5.42
CA GLN A 99 12.85 11.57 6.78
C GLN A 99 12.73 13.09 6.84
N LYS A 100 11.65 13.60 7.42
CA LYS A 100 11.46 15.05 7.53
C LYS A 100 11.06 15.37 8.95
N GLU A 101 11.96 16.00 9.67
CA GLU A 101 11.66 16.59 10.96
C GLU A 101 10.75 17.81 10.73
N PHE A 102 9.69 17.95 11.52
CA PHE A 102 8.87 19.16 11.54
C PHE A 102 8.91 19.82 12.91
N GLU A 103 8.51 21.09 12.89
CA GLU A 103 8.68 22.05 13.97
C GLU A 103 8.21 21.52 15.34
N THR A 104 8.98 21.90 16.35
CA THR A 104 8.61 21.80 17.75
C THR A 104 7.24 22.45 17.99
N TYR A 105 6.35 21.71 18.65
CA TYR A 105 5.12 22.21 19.22
C TYR A 105 5.24 22.29 20.75
N SER A 106 5.03 23.46 21.33
CA SER A 106 4.89 23.61 22.79
C SER A 106 3.39 23.80 23.10
N PRO A 107 2.67 22.76 23.56
CA PRO A 107 1.24 22.85 23.86
C PRO A 107 0.94 23.78 25.05
N PHE A 108 1.96 24.14 25.84
CA PHE A 108 1.82 24.95 27.07
C PHE A 108 2.32 26.39 26.91
N SER A 109 2.70 26.82 25.70
CA SER A 109 2.94 28.24 25.42
C SER A 109 1.61 28.94 25.14
N GLU A 110 0.71 28.94 26.11
CA GLU A 110 -0.34 29.96 26.14
C GLU A 110 0.27 31.26 26.64
N ASP A 111 -0.11 32.36 25.99
CA ASP A 111 0.24 33.76 26.23
C ASP A 111 -0.01 34.23 27.68
N ASN A 112 0.73 33.72 28.65
CA ASN A 112 0.67 34.22 30.01
C ASN A 112 1.82 35.20 30.25
N LYS A 113 1.59 36.45 29.82
CA LYS A 113 2.18 37.62 30.50
C LYS A 113 1.62 37.65 31.93
N SER A 114 2.20 36.89 32.83
CA SER A 114 2.03 37.10 34.26
C SER A 114 3.29 36.64 34.98
N GLN A 115 3.99 37.64 35.51
CA GLN A 115 5.07 37.49 36.47
C GLN A 115 4.59 36.59 37.62
N ASN A 116 5.22 35.44 37.80
CA ASN A 116 5.87 35.09 39.06
C ASN A 116 6.59 33.75 38.92
N SER A 117 7.77 33.73 39.53
CA SER A 117 8.72 32.64 39.57
C SER A 117 8.13 31.40 40.24
N GLU A 118 8.15 30.28 39.53
CA GLU A 118 8.38 28.93 40.02
C GLU A 118 8.61 28.05 38.78
N GLU A 119 9.58 27.13 38.84
CA GLU A 119 10.12 26.34 37.74
C GLU A 119 9.06 25.47 37.04
N ASN A 120 8.30 26.06 36.11
CA ASN A 120 7.48 25.30 35.19
C ASN A 120 8.37 24.74 34.09
N GLN A 121 8.69 23.45 34.19
CA GLN A 121 9.36 22.68 33.15
C GLN A 121 8.53 22.74 31.87
N GLN A 122 8.92 23.61 30.96
CA GLN A 122 8.28 23.77 29.66
C GLN A 122 8.55 22.51 28.83
N ILE A 123 7.54 21.64 28.71
CA ILE A 123 7.65 20.41 27.92
C ILE A 123 7.61 20.79 26.44
N GLU A 124 8.78 20.77 25.81
CA GLU A 124 8.94 20.95 24.38
C GLU A 124 8.56 19.62 23.67
N LEU A 125 7.48 19.61 22.86
CA LEU A 125 7.13 18.45 22.05
C LEU A 125 7.71 18.60 20.64
N THR A 126 8.76 17.87 20.31
CA THR A 126 9.22 17.76 18.92
C THR A 126 8.42 16.70 18.18
N ILE A 127 7.78 17.04 17.06
CA ILE A 127 7.06 16.06 16.22
C ILE A 127 7.98 15.66 15.07
N ILE A 128 8.58 14.47 15.15
CA ILE A 128 9.36 13.92 14.05
C ILE A 128 8.46 13.03 13.20
N TYR A 129 8.52 13.17 11.87
CA TYR A 129 7.91 12.21 10.97
C TYR A 129 8.83 11.64 9.90
N ASP A 130 8.72 10.33 9.68
CA ASP A 130 9.41 9.65 8.59
C ASP A 130 8.52 9.67 7.33
N GLN A 131 9.01 10.19 6.20
CA GLN A 131 8.30 10.17 4.91
C GLN A 131 8.90 9.09 3.99
N ILE A 132 8.40 7.88 4.10
CA ILE A 132 8.95 6.76 3.34
C ILE A 132 8.21 6.66 2.00
N VAL A 133 8.95 6.75 0.88
CA VAL A 133 8.40 6.66 -0.48
C VAL A 133 8.90 5.39 -1.16
N ILE A 134 8.04 4.39 -1.24
CA ILE A 134 8.44 3.09 -1.81
C ILE A 134 8.07 3.10 -3.28
N THR A 135 9.04 2.91 -4.18
CA THR A 135 8.77 2.98 -5.63
C THR A 135 9.00 1.65 -6.33
N HIS A 136 7.94 1.02 -6.80
CA HIS A 136 8.06 -0.16 -7.65
C HIS A 136 7.91 0.25 -9.13
N ASN A 137 8.92 -0.08 -9.95
CA ASN A 137 8.97 0.22 -11.39
C ASN A 137 8.61 1.68 -11.75
N LYS A 138 8.99 2.65 -10.90
CA LYS A 138 8.72 4.10 -11.07
C LYS A 138 7.23 4.49 -11.16
N LYS A 139 6.29 3.63 -10.76
CA LYS A 139 4.84 3.87 -10.95
C LYS A 139 4.02 3.83 -9.67
N GLU A 140 4.40 2.98 -8.73
CA GLU A 140 3.63 2.77 -7.50
C GLU A 140 4.39 3.40 -6.34
N SER A 141 3.74 4.35 -5.65
CA SER A 141 4.30 5.04 -4.49
C SER A 141 3.39 4.87 -3.28
N ALA A 142 3.93 4.38 -2.18
CA ALA A 142 3.28 4.46 -0.88
C ALA A 142 3.90 5.61 -0.08
N LEU A 143 3.08 6.34 0.67
CA LEU A 143 3.49 7.38 1.61
C LEU A 143 3.03 6.94 3.00
N ALA A 144 3.94 6.93 3.97
CA ALA A 144 3.60 6.73 5.37
C ALA A 144 4.21 7.86 6.20
N TYR A 145 3.61 8.07 7.37
CA TYR A 145 4.09 8.99 8.40
C TYR A 145 4.21 8.20 9.70
N LYS A 146 5.39 8.20 10.30
CA LYS A 146 5.60 7.68 11.65
C LYS A 146 5.80 8.86 12.59
N ILE A 147 4.88 9.08 13.54
CA ILE A 147 4.98 10.19 14.48
C ILE A 147 5.78 9.75 15.71
N TYR A 148 6.89 10.43 15.97
CA TYR A 148 7.64 10.28 17.22
C TYR A 148 7.50 11.54 18.07
N ILE A 149 7.15 11.34 19.34
CA ILE A 149 7.07 12.39 20.36
C ILE A 149 8.09 12.03 21.44
N PRO A 150 9.29 12.62 21.44
CA PRO A 150 10.19 12.50 22.57
C PRO A 150 9.55 13.22 23.74
N ILE A 151 9.17 12.47 24.78
CA ILE A 151 8.86 13.08 26.08
C ILE A 151 10.22 13.42 26.69
N GLY A 152 10.53 14.72 26.80
CA GLY A 152 11.78 15.17 27.40
C GLY A 152 11.99 14.53 28.78
N GLU A 153 13.22 14.05 29.04
CA GLU A 153 13.58 13.57 30.37
C GLU A 153 13.40 14.72 31.37
N VAL A 154 12.57 14.48 32.39
CA VAL A 154 12.51 15.33 33.57
C VAL A 154 13.89 15.25 34.23
N LYS A 155 14.74 16.25 33.98
CA LYS A 155 15.97 16.43 34.74
C LYS A 155 15.56 16.58 36.20
N SER A 156 15.78 15.50 36.95
CA SER A 156 15.64 15.48 38.39
C SER A 156 16.97 15.97 38.95
N GLU A 157 17.07 17.28 39.21
CA GLU A 157 18.10 17.81 40.12
C GLU A 157 17.69 17.55 41.58
#